data_AF-A0A9X4XPW1-F1
#
_entry.id   AF-A0A9X4XPW1-F1
#
_cell.length_a   1.000
_cell.length_b   1.000
_cell.length_c   1.000
_cell.angle_alpha   90.00
_cell.angle_beta   90.00
_cell.angle_gamma   90.00
#
_symmetry.space_group_name_H-M   'P 1'
#
loop_
_entity.id
_entity.type
_entity.pdbx_description
1 polymer ?
#
loop_
_entity_poly.entity_id
_entity_poly.type
_entity_poly.pdbx_seq_one_letter_code
_entity_poly.pdbx_strand_id
1 'polypeptide(L)'
;MMDRFTRGLLVGLLAVPSAALAQGQAPLQDRWPAPTQQMEQRAPAATDAPAEPAAKPRPQRRPQAQAPAQAPEGGGEAAPAAAPARRAAGGAKPAAASQRAIACSGPFAKSATHLSLASAFDSKNITFTEVDGGPDGSKLNASVLFPDDPQRRLEVLWKDEGERANINVIVVAGQSTWTAPKGLKLGMPLAAVEKLNGKPFKLQGFDQDSGGNVVDWQGGALASLPGGCNVTLRFVPGPKVTDEAKAQATGEGLVSSAATVKAVKPVVAEILLGYP
;
A
#
# COMPACT_ATOMS: atom_id res chain seq x y z
N MET A 1 -55.59 -22.86 -49.44
CA MET A 1 -54.35 -23.53 -49.02
C MET A 1 -53.25 -22.47 -49.14
N MET A 2 -52.78 -21.79 -48.07
CA MET A 2 -52.02 -22.30 -46.89
C MET A 2 -50.65 -22.86 -47.34
N ASP A 3 -49.47 -22.55 -46.76
CA ASP A 3 -49.02 -21.70 -45.62
C ASP A 3 -47.45 -21.56 -45.79
N ARG A 4 -46.61 -20.58 -45.37
CA ARG A 4 -46.56 -19.40 -44.45
C ARG A 4 -45.82 -18.22 -45.16
N PHE A 5 -45.58 -16.99 -44.67
CA PHE A 5 -45.46 -16.30 -43.36
C PHE A 5 -44.09 -16.32 -42.61
N THR A 6 -43.53 -15.10 -42.42
CA THR A 6 -42.61 -14.62 -41.34
C THR A 6 -41.08 -14.83 -41.36
N ARG A 7 -40.37 -13.72 -41.03
CA ARG A 7 -39.00 -13.54 -40.47
C ARG A 7 -37.81 -14.07 -41.31
N GLY A 8 -36.70 -13.33 -41.50
CA GLY A 8 -36.29 -12.03 -40.94
C GLY A 8 -35.23 -12.19 -39.85
N LEU A 9 -33.96 -12.26 -40.25
CA LEU A 9 -32.82 -12.51 -39.36
C LEU A 9 -31.95 -11.25 -39.21
N LEU A 10 -32.34 -10.37 -38.29
CA LEU A 10 -31.51 -9.25 -37.84
C LEU A 10 -30.41 -9.81 -36.92
N VAL A 11 -29.17 -9.88 -37.43
CA VAL A 11 -28.00 -10.26 -36.62
C VAL A 11 -27.64 -9.06 -35.73
N GLY A 12 -28.31 -8.96 -34.59
CA GLY A 12 -27.99 -7.99 -33.57
C GLY A 12 -26.62 -8.30 -32.95
N LEU A 13 -25.64 -7.44 -33.16
CA LEU A 13 -24.43 -7.42 -32.34
C LEU A 13 -24.84 -7.03 -30.92
N LEU A 14 -25.01 -8.03 -30.05
CA LEU A 14 -25.02 -7.83 -28.61
C LEU A 14 -23.60 -7.43 -28.18
N ALA A 15 -23.32 -6.14 -28.27
CA ALA A 15 -22.17 -5.53 -27.63
C ALA A 15 -22.29 -5.78 -26.13
N VAL A 16 -21.46 -6.69 -25.59
CA VAL A 16 -21.46 -7.01 -24.17
C VAL A 16 -21.01 -5.75 -23.40
N PRO A 17 -21.89 -5.10 -22.60
CA PRO A 17 -21.49 -3.92 -21.86
C PRO A 17 -20.44 -4.33 -20.82
N SER A 18 -19.32 -3.62 -20.76
CA SER A 18 -18.22 -3.93 -19.83
C SER A 18 -18.53 -3.60 -18.36
N ALA A 19 -19.81 -3.45 -18.01
CA ALA A 19 -20.33 -3.09 -16.69
C ALA A 19 -20.52 -4.33 -15.79
N ALA A 20 -19.48 -5.17 -15.69
CA ALA A 20 -19.52 -6.44 -14.94
C ALA A 20 -18.43 -6.56 -13.84
N LEU A 21 -17.69 -5.47 -13.58
CA LEU A 21 -16.69 -5.39 -12.49
C LEU A 21 -16.98 -4.29 -11.46
N ALA A 22 -18.11 -3.59 -11.61
CA ALA A 22 -18.63 -2.61 -10.65
C ALA A 22 -19.53 -3.27 -9.58
N GLN A 23 -19.15 -4.44 -9.09
CA GLN A 23 -19.62 -4.90 -7.78
C GLN A 23 -19.01 -3.96 -6.73
N GLY A 24 -19.81 -3.51 -5.77
CA GLY A 24 -19.41 -2.51 -4.77
C GLY A 24 -18.19 -2.97 -3.99
N GLN A 25 -17.03 -2.39 -4.27
CA GLN A 25 -15.85 -2.57 -3.43
C GLN A 25 -16.03 -1.69 -2.20
N ALA A 26 -15.80 -2.23 -1.01
CA ALA A 26 -15.89 -1.45 0.21
C ALA A 26 -15.06 -0.15 0.13
N PRO A 27 -15.46 0.92 0.84
CA PRO A 27 -14.71 2.17 0.90
C PRO A 27 -13.23 1.97 1.27
N LEU A 28 -12.34 2.89 0.90
CA LEU A 28 -10.90 2.72 1.15
C LEU A 28 -10.58 2.55 2.64
N GLN A 29 -11.32 3.24 3.50
CA GLN A 29 -11.27 3.14 4.95
C GLN A 29 -11.60 1.73 5.47
N ASP A 30 -12.50 1.00 4.79
CA ASP A 30 -12.93 -0.36 5.16
C ASP A 30 -12.14 -1.46 4.41
N ARG A 31 -11.52 -1.11 3.28
CA ARG A 31 -10.48 -1.93 2.63
C ARG A 31 -9.18 -1.96 3.43
N TRP A 32 -8.87 -0.88 4.13
CA TRP A 32 -7.75 -0.83 5.06
C TRP A 32 -8.16 -1.43 6.41
N PRO A 33 -7.50 -2.50 6.91
CA PRO A 33 -7.82 -2.98 8.24
C PRO A 33 -7.46 -1.90 9.27
N ALA A 34 -8.43 -1.51 10.10
CA ALA A 34 -8.15 -0.86 11.37
C ALA A 34 -7.08 -1.66 12.14
N PRO A 35 -6.21 -1.05 12.95
CA PRO A 35 -5.07 -1.72 13.58
C PRO A 35 -5.51 -2.82 14.59
N THR A 36 -5.78 -4.02 14.06
CA THR A 36 -6.41 -5.16 14.73
C THR A 36 -5.45 -5.88 15.68
N GLN A 37 -5.49 -5.50 16.96
CA GLN A 37 -4.93 -6.21 18.12
C GLN A 37 -3.42 -6.53 18.14
N GLN A 38 -2.66 -6.40 17.04
CA GLN A 38 -1.22 -6.68 17.03
C GLN A 38 -0.40 -5.68 17.89
N MET A 39 -0.97 -4.52 18.24
CA MET A 39 -0.41 -3.63 19.27
C MET A 39 -0.87 -4.03 20.68
N GLU A 40 -2.16 -4.34 20.85
CA GLU A 40 -2.75 -4.80 22.12
C GLU A 40 -2.04 -6.04 22.69
N GLN A 41 -1.81 -7.04 21.84
CA GLN A 41 -1.12 -8.30 22.18
C GLN A 41 0.40 -8.14 22.36
N ARG A 42 0.92 -6.91 22.21
CA ARG A 42 2.36 -6.61 22.29
C ARG A 42 2.70 -5.57 23.37
N ALA A 43 1.69 -4.93 23.96
CA ALA A 43 1.83 -4.26 25.25
C ALA A 43 1.90 -5.33 26.37
N PRO A 44 2.83 -5.25 27.33
CA PRO A 44 2.66 -5.97 28.59
C PRO A 44 1.43 -5.39 29.30
N ALA A 45 0.61 -6.26 29.90
CA ALA A 45 -0.62 -5.83 30.57
C ALA A 45 -0.30 -4.83 31.70
N ALA A 46 -0.70 -3.57 31.52
CA ALA A 46 -0.55 -2.53 32.51
C ALA A 46 -1.58 -2.72 33.63
N THR A 47 -1.19 -3.41 34.71
CA THR A 47 -1.97 -3.47 35.94
C THR A 47 -2.07 -2.08 36.56
N ASP A 48 -3.26 -1.66 36.98
CA ASP A 48 -3.54 -0.33 37.51
C ASP A 48 -2.58 0.08 38.65
N ALA A 49 -1.94 1.22 38.47
CA ALA A 49 -1.29 1.98 39.53
C ALA A 49 -2.08 3.29 39.74
N PRO A 50 -2.61 3.57 40.95
CA PRO A 50 -3.44 4.74 41.18
C PRO A 50 -2.65 6.05 41.08
N ALA A 51 -3.29 7.10 40.58
CA ALA A 51 -2.65 8.38 40.29
C ALA A 51 -2.28 9.18 41.56
N GLU A 52 -1.06 9.72 41.59
CA GLU A 52 -0.57 10.64 42.63
C GLU A 52 -0.85 12.11 42.24
N PRO A 53 -1.35 12.97 43.14
CA PRO A 53 -1.85 14.30 42.79
C PRO A 53 -0.76 15.37 42.59
N ALA A 54 -1.08 16.38 41.77
CA ALA A 54 -0.12 17.35 41.24
C ALA A 54 0.50 18.32 42.27
N ALA A 55 1.81 18.55 42.16
CA ALA A 55 2.57 19.57 42.89
C ALA A 55 2.70 20.89 42.12
N LYS A 56 2.87 22.00 42.86
CA LYS A 56 2.79 23.39 42.33
C LYS A 56 4.11 23.88 41.67
N PRO A 57 4.05 24.78 40.67
CA PRO A 57 5.22 25.26 39.95
C PRO A 57 6.11 26.21 40.78
N ARG A 58 7.41 26.24 40.46
CA ARG A 58 8.38 27.26 40.92
C ARG A 58 8.98 28.03 39.72
N PRO A 59 9.40 29.29 39.90
CA PRO A 59 9.67 30.20 38.79
C PRO A 59 11.01 29.95 38.09
N GLN A 60 11.03 30.22 36.78
CA GLN A 60 12.24 30.19 35.94
C GLN A 60 13.14 31.40 36.21
N ARG A 61 14.46 31.20 36.28
CA ARG A 61 15.45 32.28 36.18
C ARG A 61 15.90 32.45 34.72
N ARG A 62 16.04 33.69 34.26
CA ARG A 62 16.56 34.04 32.93
C ARG A 62 18.09 33.79 32.83
N PRO A 63 18.63 33.63 31.61
CA PRO A 63 19.98 33.11 31.39
C PRO A 63 21.09 34.15 31.60
N GLN A 64 22.32 33.67 31.71
CA GLN A 64 23.55 34.44 31.46
C GLN A 64 24.35 33.76 30.35
N ALA A 65 25.11 34.54 29.59
CA ALA A 65 25.93 34.08 28.46
C ALA A 65 27.42 34.26 28.76
N GLN A 66 28.27 33.39 28.21
CA GLN A 66 29.72 33.61 28.12
C GLN A 66 30.36 32.71 27.05
N ALA A 67 31.45 33.21 26.47
CA ALA A 67 32.28 32.61 25.40
C ALA A 67 33.61 33.40 25.33
N PRO A 68 34.61 33.06 24.49
CA PRO A 68 35.20 31.72 24.27
C PRO A 68 36.75 31.72 24.37
N ALA A 69 37.36 30.58 24.70
CA ALA A 69 38.82 30.31 24.67
C ALA A 69 39.06 28.78 24.85
N GLN A 70 40.15 28.12 24.45
CA GLN A 70 41.32 28.47 23.61
C GLN A 70 41.94 27.15 23.04
N ALA A 71 42.97 27.23 22.18
CA ALA A 71 43.71 26.08 21.63
C ALA A 71 44.86 25.60 22.52
N PRO A 72 45.60 24.54 22.11
CA PRO A 72 47.03 24.76 21.80
C PRO A 72 47.51 24.11 20.48
N GLU A 73 48.75 24.43 20.08
CA GLU A 73 49.40 24.01 18.83
C GLU A 73 50.61 23.05 19.06
N GLY A 74 51.08 22.40 17.97
CA GLY A 74 52.39 21.73 17.86
C GLY A 74 52.32 20.20 17.64
N GLY A 75 53.14 19.58 16.78
CA GLY A 75 54.07 20.13 15.78
C GLY A 75 55.10 19.09 15.27
N GLY A 76 55.23 18.93 13.94
CA GLY A 76 56.18 17.99 13.29
C GLY A 76 55.66 16.55 13.09
N GLU A 77 56.11 15.75 12.12
CA GLU A 77 57.16 15.98 11.09
C GLU A 77 56.95 15.07 9.84
N ALA A 78 57.40 15.55 8.67
CA ALA A 78 57.71 14.88 7.37
C ALA A 78 56.80 13.78 6.74
N ALA A 79 56.75 13.79 5.40
CA ALA A 79 56.09 12.79 4.54
C ALA A 79 57.11 11.99 3.70
N PRO A 80 56.68 10.99 2.90
CA PRO A 80 56.44 11.31 1.47
C PRO A 80 55.15 10.69 0.89
N ALA A 81 54.81 11.06 -0.35
CA ALA A 81 53.50 10.81 -0.96
C ALA A 81 53.44 9.57 -1.86
N ALA A 82 52.24 8.99 -2.01
CA ALA A 82 51.91 8.01 -3.05
C ALA A 82 50.48 8.20 -3.59
N ALA A 83 50.39 8.37 -4.92
CA ALA A 83 49.22 8.29 -5.82
C ALA A 83 47.78 8.60 -5.32
N PRO A 84 47.02 9.52 -5.96
CA PRO A 84 45.60 9.68 -5.68
C PRO A 84 44.81 8.47 -6.20
N ALA A 85 44.27 7.67 -5.27
CA ALA A 85 43.31 6.61 -5.61
C ALA A 85 42.09 7.23 -6.30
N ARG A 86 41.91 6.93 -7.59
CA ARG A 86 40.76 7.42 -8.36
C ARG A 86 39.47 6.95 -7.69
N ARG A 87 38.66 7.90 -7.20
CA ARG A 87 37.28 7.61 -6.78
C ARG A 87 36.55 7.02 -7.99
N ALA A 88 36.35 5.71 -7.97
CA ALA A 88 35.42 5.05 -8.87
C ALA A 88 34.01 5.51 -8.51
N ALA A 89 33.59 6.64 -9.09
CA ALA A 89 32.23 7.12 -9.04
C ALA A 89 31.34 6.18 -9.88
N GLY A 90 31.12 4.99 -9.34
CA GLY A 90 30.18 3.99 -9.85
C GLY A 90 28.76 4.47 -9.65
N GLY A 91 28.40 5.55 -10.35
CA GLY A 91 27.04 6.06 -10.47
C GLY A 91 26.21 5.07 -11.25
N ALA A 92 25.84 3.97 -10.58
CA ALA A 92 24.96 2.94 -11.10
C ALA A 92 23.58 3.57 -11.34
N LYS A 93 23.39 4.13 -12.54
CA LYS A 93 22.11 4.60 -13.06
C LYS A 93 21.07 3.52 -12.74
N PRO A 94 20.03 3.81 -11.94
CA PRO A 94 19.06 2.80 -11.53
C PRO A 94 18.51 2.06 -12.74
N ALA A 95 18.75 0.74 -12.81
CA ALA A 95 18.32 -0.08 -13.93
C ALA A 95 16.79 -0.06 -14.02
N ALA A 96 16.23 0.01 -15.23
CA ALA A 96 14.84 0.45 -15.47
C ALA A 96 13.74 -0.29 -14.67
N ALA A 97 14.01 -1.48 -14.15
CA ALA A 97 13.18 -2.17 -13.16
C ALA A 97 12.89 -1.33 -11.89
N SER A 98 13.71 -0.33 -11.57
CA SER A 98 13.52 0.56 -10.39
C SER A 98 12.46 1.64 -10.59
N GLN A 99 12.02 1.93 -11.83
CA GLN A 99 11.08 3.03 -12.10
C GLN A 99 9.60 2.69 -11.82
N ARG A 100 9.29 1.42 -11.55
CA ARG A 100 7.95 0.95 -11.15
C ARG A 100 8.01 0.14 -9.84
N ALA A 101 8.92 0.52 -8.94
CA ALA A 101 9.07 -0.10 -7.62
C ALA A 101 8.68 0.88 -6.51
N ILE A 102 7.81 0.44 -5.60
CA ILE A 102 7.43 1.19 -4.40
C ILE A 102 8.26 0.67 -3.23
N ALA A 103 8.96 1.59 -2.57
CA ALA A 103 9.57 1.38 -1.26
C ALA A 103 9.08 2.52 -0.37
N CYS A 104 8.80 2.25 0.91
CA CYS A 104 8.17 3.21 1.84
C CYS A 104 9.17 4.27 2.35
N SER A 105 9.78 4.99 1.41
CA SER A 105 10.96 5.83 1.54
C SER A 105 11.14 6.67 0.28
N GLY A 106 11.93 7.75 0.33
CA GLY A 106 12.14 8.60 -0.85
C GLY A 106 10.82 9.20 -1.36
N PRO A 107 10.49 9.10 -2.67
CA PRO A 107 9.24 9.64 -3.24
C PRO A 107 7.96 9.12 -2.57
N PHE A 108 8.00 7.92 -1.97
CA PHE A 108 6.84 7.29 -1.32
C PHE A 108 6.98 7.20 0.20
N ALA A 109 7.85 8.01 0.82
CA ALA A 109 7.96 8.12 2.28
C ALA A 109 6.68 8.67 2.93
N LYS A 110 6.47 8.43 4.23
CA LYS A 110 5.32 8.97 4.99
C LYS A 110 5.16 10.48 4.80
N SER A 111 6.28 11.23 4.87
CA SER A 111 6.31 12.70 4.74
C SER A 111 6.42 13.22 3.30
N ALA A 112 6.09 12.41 2.29
CA ALA A 112 6.05 12.87 0.91
C ALA A 112 4.85 13.83 0.69
N THR A 113 4.92 14.57 -0.42
CA THR A 113 3.88 15.51 -0.87
C THR A 113 3.67 15.37 -2.38
N HIS A 114 2.55 15.88 -2.91
CA HIS A 114 2.29 15.95 -4.34
C HIS A 114 3.43 16.64 -5.12
N LEU A 115 4.03 17.70 -4.56
CA LEU A 115 5.17 18.39 -5.18
C LEU A 115 6.43 17.51 -5.21
N SER A 116 6.68 16.70 -4.18
CA SER A 116 7.81 15.76 -4.17
C SER A 116 7.64 14.63 -5.19
N LEU A 117 6.40 14.13 -5.37
CA LEU A 117 6.08 13.15 -6.41
C LEU A 117 6.20 13.75 -7.82
N ALA A 118 5.69 14.96 -8.04
CA ALA A 118 5.85 15.70 -9.30
C ALA A 118 7.33 15.91 -9.64
N SER A 119 8.17 16.20 -8.64
CA SER A 119 9.62 16.36 -8.81
C SER A 119 10.32 15.03 -9.12
N ALA A 120 9.85 13.91 -8.56
CA ALA A 120 10.42 12.58 -8.77
C ALA A 120 10.00 11.90 -10.08
N PHE A 121 8.79 12.20 -10.57
CA PHE A 121 8.17 11.52 -11.71
C PHE A 121 7.89 12.41 -12.94
N ASP A 122 8.31 13.67 -12.91
CA ASP A 122 7.94 14.76 -13.85
C ASP A 122 6.48 15.20 -13.67
N SER A 123 6.26 16.52 -13.51
CA SER A 123 4.96 17.10 -13.16
C SER A 123 3.88 16.89 -14.22
N LYS A 124 4.24 16.60 -15.48
CA LYS A 124 3.25 16.22 -16.51
C LYS A 124 2.68 14.80 -16.35
N ASN A 125 3.31 13.99 -15.49
CA ASN A 125 2.92 12.60 -15.24
C ASN A 125 2.14 12.45 -13.93
N ILE A 126 1.67 13.54 -13.31
CA ILE A 126 0.88 13.49 -12.07
C ILE A 126 -0.28 14.48 -12.13
N THR A 127 -1.47 14.01 -11.77
CA THR A 127 -2.67 14.85 -11.69
C THR A 127 -3.28 14.71 -10.31
N PHE A 128 -3.70 15.82 -9.71
CA PHE A 128 -4.56 15.79 -8.52
C PHE A 128 -6.02 15.78 -8.98
N THR A 129 -6.77 14.73 -8.65
CA THR A 129 -8.11 14.50 -9.20
C THR A 129 -8.90 13.51 -8.33
N GLU A 130 -10.18 13.36 -8.64
CA GLU A 130 -11.09 12.41 -8.01
C GLU A 130 -10.84 10.97 -8.47
N VAL A 131 -10.83 10.03 -7.52
CA VAL A 131 -10.77 8.58 -7.76
C VAL A 131 -11.90 7.84 -7.03
N ASP A 132 -12.17 6.61 -7.45
CA ASP A 132 -13.27 5.79 -6.92
C ASP A 132 -12.98 5.16 -5.54
N GLY A 133 -14.06 4.86 -4.82
CA GLY A 133 -14.03 4.03 -3.62
C GLY A 133 -13.92 4.79 -2.29
N GLY A 134 -14.54 5.97 -2.20
CA GLY A 134 -14.95 6.56 -0.93
C GLY A 134 -16.25 5.92 -0.37
N PRO A 135 -16.70 6.36 0.82
CA PRO A 135 -17.97 5.94 1.42
C PRO A 135 -19.15 6.06 0.46
N ASP A 136 -20.06 5.08 0.47
CA ASP A 136 -21.29 5.08 -0.34
C ASP A 136 -21.10 5.31 -1.86
N GLY A 137 -19.92 4.98 -2.40
CA GLY A 137 -19.57 5.20 -3.80
C GLY A 137 -19.13 6.64 -4.13
N SER A 138 -18.90 7.47 -3.12
CA SER A 138 -18.30 8.80 -3.29
C SER A 138 -16.87 8.75 -3.85
N LYS A 139 -16.41 9.88 -4.36
CA LYS A 139 -15.04 10.07 -4.84
C LYS A 139 -14.11 10.50 -3.70
N LEU A 140 -12.84 10.14 -3.83
CA LEU A 140 -11.75 10.60 -2.96
C LEU A 140 -10.76 11.42 -3.78
N ASN A 141 -10.19 12.48 -3.20
CA ASN A 141 -9.14 13.24 -3.89
C ASN A 141 -7.79 12.53 -3.75
N ALA A 142 -7.16 12.21 -4.89
CA ALA A 142 -5.88 11.54 -4.95
C ALA A 142 -4.91 12.25 -5.90
N SER A 143 -3.61 12.04 -5.68
CA SER A 143 -2.58 12.29 -6.69
C SER A 143 -2.34 11.03 -7.49
N VAL A 144 -2.78 11.03 -8.74
CA VAL A 144 -2.66 9.91 -9.67
C VAL A 144 -1.39 10.11 -10.50
N LEU A 145 -0.40 9.23 -10.31
CA LEU A 145 0.73 9.09 -11.23
C LEU A 145 0.27 8.36 -12.49
N PHE A 146 0.70 8.84 -13.66
CA PHE A 146 0.42 8.29 -14.99
C PHE A 146 -1.06 7.95 -15.22
N PRO A 147 -1.99 8.93 -15.11
CA PRO A 147 -3.42 8.69 -15.19
C PRO A 147 -3.86 8.00 -16.50
N ASP A 148 -3.23 8.36 -17.62
CA ASP A 148 -3.57 7.88 -18.96
C ASP A 148 -2.90 6.55 -19.36
N ASP A 149 -2.03 5.97 -18.51
CA ASP A 149 -1.36 4.69 -18.73
C ASP A 149 -1.81 3.68 -17.65
N PRO A 150 -2.79 2.80 -17.92
CA PRO A 150 -3.30 1.84 -16.94
C PRO A 150 -2.24 0.87 -16.38
N GLN A 151 -1.11 0.66 -17.06
CA GLN A 151 -0.01 -0.16 -16.55
C GLN A 151 0.93 0.61 -15.63
N ARG A 152 0.95 1.94 -15.69
CA ARG A 152 1.74 2.82 -14.82
C ARG A 152 0.91 3.57 -13.79
N ARG A 153 -0.42 3.51 -13.88
CA ARG A 153 -1.33 4.22 -12.98
C ARG A 153 -1.10 3.81 -11.53
N LEU A 154 -0.92 4.79 -10.65
CA LEU A 154 -0.76 4.62 -9.20
C LEU A 154 -1.46 5.78 -8.49
N GLU A 155 -2.31 5.49 -7.51
CA GLU A 155 -3.01 6.53 -6.74
C GLU A 155 -2.31 6.75 -5.40
N VAL A 156 -2.17 8.01 -4.98
CA VAL A 156 -1.64 8.41 -3.68
C VAL A 156 -2.65 9.32 -3.01
N LEU A 157 -3.21 8.85 -1.89
CA LEU A 157 -4.12 9.60 -1.03
C LEU A 157 -3.35 10.19 0.14
N TRP A 158 -3.72 11.40 0.51
CA TRP A 158 -3.03 12.21 1.52
C TRP A 158 -3.72 12.11 2.87
N LYS A 159 -2.96 12.36 3.95
CA LYS A 159 -3.50 12.57 5.29
C LYS A 159 -3.97 14.02 5.44
N ASP A 160 -3.17 14.94 4.90
CA ASP A 160 -3.44 16.37 4.91
C ASP A 160 -3.85 16.79 3.49
N GLU A 161 -5.10 16.47 3.13
CA GLU A 161 -5.60 16.53 1.74
C GLU A 161 -5.47 17.93 1.11
N GLY A 162 -5.80 19.00 1.84
CA GLY A 162 -5.71 20.37 1.34
C GLY A 162 -4.27 20.83 1.05
N GLU A 163 -3.29 20.32 1.81
CA GLU A 163 -1.86 20.55 1.55
C GLU A 163 -1.30 19.58 0.50
N ARG A 164 -2.01 18.48 0.24
CA ARG A 164 -1.56 17.31 -0.55
C ARG A 164 -0.24 16.77 -0.01
N ALA A 165 -0.20 16.63 1.32
CA ALA A 165 0.96 16.27 2.11
C ALA A 165 0.68 15.09 3.03
N ASN A 166 1.77 14.41 3.41
CA ASN A 166 1.83 13.18 4.20
C ASN A 166 0.99 12.04 3.59
N ILE A 167 1.65 11.01 3.05
CA ILE A 167 0.94 9.87 2.44
C ILE A 167 0.12 9.16 3.51
N ASN A 168 -1.18 9.00 3.25
CA ASN A 168 -2.08 8.14 4.00
C ASN A 168 -2.04 6.72 3.41
N VAL A 169 -2.42 6.58 2.13
CA VAL A 169 -2.48 5.31 1.40
C VAL A 169 -1.98 5.48 -0.04
N ILE A 170 -1.28 4.47 -0.55
CA ILE A 170 -0.92 4.27 -1.96
C ILE A 170 -1.70 3.04 -2.47
N VAL A 171 -2.40 3.19 -3.59
CA VAL A 171 -3.23 2.14 -4.19
C VAL A 171 -2.57 1.60 -5.45
N VAL A 172 -2.30 0.28 -5.47
CA VAL A 172 -1.99 -0.48 -6.69
C VAL A 172 -3.21 -1.34 -7.02
N ALA A 173 -3.88 -1.08 -8.15
CA ALA A 173 -5.10 -1.80 -8.56
C ALA A 173 -5.23 -1.88 -10.09
N GLY A 174 -6.20 -2.66 -10.57
CA GLY A 174 -6.55 -2.75 -11.99
C GLY A 174 -5.45 -3.39 -12.84
N GLN A 175 -4.93 -2.64 -13.82
CA GLN A 175 -3.89 -3.09 -14.74
C GLN A 175 -2.45 -2.72 -14.29
N SER A 176 -2.32 -2.12 -13.10
CA SER A 176 -1.08 -1.49 -12.64
C SER A 176 0.07 -2.50 -12.47
N THR A 177 1.23 -2.19 -13.06
CA THR A 177 2.43 -3.04 -13.07
C THR A 177 3.46 -2.68 -11.99
N TRP A 178 3.08 -1.82 -11.04
CA TRP A 178 3.95 -1.45 -9.93
C TRP A 178 4.25 -2.63 -9.02
N THR A 179 5.49 -2.70 -8.56
CA THR A 179 5.99 -3.69 -7.61
C THR A 179 6.03 -3.06 -6.24
N ALA A 180 5.18 -3.51 -5.33
CA ALA A 180 5.18 -3.13 -3.93
C ALA A 180 6.35 -3.81 -3.16
N PRO A 181 6.65 -3.39 -1.91
CA PRO A 181 7.69 -4.00 -1.09
C PRO A 181 7.60 -5.53 -1.01
N LYS A 182 8.74 -6.18 -0.76
CA LYS A 182 8.91 -7.65 -0.81
C LYS A 182 8.63 -8.30 -2.17
N GLY A 183 8.37 -7.51 -3.22
CA GLY A 183 8.11 -8.00 -4.58
C GLY A 183 6.63 -8.26 -4.88
N LEU A 184 5.72 -7.78 -4.01
CA LEU A 184 4.27 -7.93 -4.17
C LEU A 184 3.77 -7.24 -5.45
N LYS A 185 2.87 -7.92 -6.18
CA LYS A 185 2.31 -7.50 -7.47
C LYS A 185 0.85 -7.95 -7.61
N LEU A 186 0.10 -7.27 -8.47
CA LEU A 186 -1.21 -7.74 -8.91
C LEU A 186 -1.10 -9.09 -9.64
N GLY A 187 -2.16 -9.89 -9.57
CA GLY A 187 -2.22 -11.24 -10.16
C GLY A 187 -1.41 -12.31 -9.41
N MET A 188 -0.70 -11.98 -8.32
CA MET A 188 0.01 -12.99 -7.53
C MET A 188 -0.97 -13.99 -6.91
N PRO A 189 -0.74 -15.31 -7.04
CA PRO A 189 -1.60 -16.32 -6.42
C PRO A 189 -1.36 -16.39 -4.91
N LEU A 190 -2.41 -16.74 -4.15
CA LEU A 190 -2.41 -16.86 -2.69
C LEU A 190 -1.16 -17.57 -2.13
N ALA A 191 -0.80 -18.74 -2.68
CA ALA A 191 0.34 -19.54 -2.23
C ALA A 191 1.71 -18.86 -2.43
N ALA A 192 1.84 -17.95 -3.40
CA ALA A 192 3.05 -17.14 -3.56
C ALA A 192 3.12 -16.03 -2.49
N VAL A 193 1.98 -15.49 -2.05
CA VAL A 193 1.90 -14.55 -0.92
C VAL A 193 2.13 -15.28 0.41
N GLU A 194 1.58 -16.48 0.62
CA GLU A 194 1.91 -17.34 1.78
C GLU A 194 3.44 -17.56 1.87
N LYS A 195 4.10 -17.82 0.73
CA LYS A 195 5.56 -17.96 0.66
C LYS A 195 6.32 -16.67 0.96
N LEU A 196 5.84 -15.51 0.53
CA LEU A 196 6.46 -14.20 0.89
C LEU A 196 6.24 -13.82 2.35
N ASN A 197 5.09 -14.19 2.94
CA ASN A 197 4.79 -13.99 4.36
C ASN A 197 5.52 -15.01 5.25
N GLY A 198 5.92 -16.17 4.70
CA GLY A 198 6.53 -17.28 5.42
C GLY A 198 5.58 -18.07 6.33
N LYS A 199 4.29 -17.67 6.37
CA LYS A 199 3.21 -18.24 7.17
C LYS A 199 1.87 -18.03 6.47
N PRO A 200 0.85 -18.87 6.76
CA PRO A 200 -0.54 -18.54 6.48
C PRO A 200 -0.94 -17.23 7.19
N PHE A 201 -1.89 -16.52 6.59
CA PHE A 201 -2.54 -15.30 7.08
C PHE A 201 -4.07 -15.44 7.04
N LYS A 202 -4.80 -14.51 7.65
CA LYS A 202 -6.28 -14.46 7.65
C LYS A 202 -6.82 -13.42 6.67
N LEU A 203 -7.95 -13.72 6.03
CA LEU A 203 -8.68 -12.82 5.13
C LEU A 203 -10.20 -12.87 5.36
N GLN A 204 -10.92 -11.84 4.88
CA GLN A 204 -12.37 -11.86 4.73
C GLN A 204 -12.81 -12.88 3.68
N GLY A 205 -13.96 -13.52 3.91
CA GLY A 205 -14.68 -14.34 2.93
C GLY A 205 -15.14 -13.53 1.71
N PHE A 206 -15.33 -14.21 0.58
CA PHE A 206 -15.62 -13.59 -0.71
C PHE A 206 -17.12 -13.26 -0.91
N ASP A 207 -17.92 -13.37 0.14
CA ASP A 207 -19.34 -13.04 0.26
C ASP A 207 -19.60 -11.59 0.72
N GLN A 208 -18.58 -10.89 1.21
CA GLN A 208 -18.69 -9.54 1.78
C GLN A 208 -18.19 -8.46 0.81
N ASP A 209 -18.62 -7.20 1.00
CA ASP A 209 -18.12 -6.04 0.23
C ASP A 209 -16.62 -5.76 0.49
N SER A 210 -16.14 -6.16 1.68
CA SER A 210 -14.72 -6.18 2.07
C SER A 210 -14.02 -7.50 1.70
N GLY A 211 -14.65 -8.31 0.83
CA GLY A 211 -14.29 -9.70 0.62
C GLY A 211 -12.90 -9.92 0.04
N GLY A 212 -12.19 -10.91 0.58
CA GLY A 212 -10.81 -11.22 0.22
C GLY A 212 -9.75 -10.26 0.80
N ASN A 213 -10.12 -9.23 1.58
CA ASN A 213 -9.16 -8.37 2.29
C ASN A 213 -8.38 -9.17 3.34
N VAL A 214 -7.06 -8.97 3.41
CA VAL A 214 -6.24 -9.51 4.50
C VAL A 214 -6.50 -8.73 5.79
N VAL A 215 -6.89 -9.45 6.84
CA VAL A 215 -7.25 -8.88 8.16
C VAL A 215 -6.20 -9.13 9.24
N ASP A 216 -5.34 -10.15 9.06
CA ASP A 216 -4.21 -10.42 9.96
C ASP A 216 -3.12 -11.25 9.28
N TRP A 217 -1.89 -10.73 9.27
CA TRP A 217 -0.69 -11.39 8.75
C TRP A 217 -0.13 -12.53 9.64
N GLN A 218 -0.74 -12.78 10.81
CA GLN A 218 -0.40 -13.87 11.74
C GLN A 218 1.09 -13.89 12.15
N GLY A 219 1.66 -12.69 12.33
CA GLY A 219 3.07 -12.51 12.66
C GLY A 219 4.04 -13.07 11.61
N GLY A 220 3.67 -13.00 10.32
CA GLY A 220 4.52 -13.28 9.18
C GLY A 220 5.27 -12.05 8.65
N ALA A 221 6.11 -12.25 7.63
CA ALA A 221 7.05 -11.27 7.09
C ALA A 221 6.42 -10.10 6.29
N LEU A 222 5.08 -10.08 6.14
CA LEU A 222 4.32 -8.95 5.59
C LEU A 222 3.63 -8.11 6.69
N ALA A 223 3.65 -8.54 7.96
CA ALA A 223 3.08 -7.80 9.09
C ALA A 223 3.77 -6.45 9.39
N SER A 224 4.97 -6.22 8.84
CA SER A 224 5.69 -4.95 8.95
C SER A 224 6.66 -4.81 7.77
N LEU A 225 6.75 -3.60 7.21
CA LEU A 225 7.62 -3.29 6.07
C LEU A 225 8.68 -2.23 6.44
N PRO A 226 9.89 -2.31 5.86
CA PRO A 226 10.90 -1.26 6.00
C PRO A 226 10.35 0.09 5.54
N GLY A 227 10.57 1.14 6.34
CA GLY A 227 10.01 2.48 6.11
C GLY A 227 8.77 2.82 6.93
N GLY A 228 8.20 1.88 7.69
CA GLY A 228 7.11 2.15 8.62
C GLY A 228 5.72 2.25 7.99
N CYS A 229 5.58 1.83 6.73
CA CYS A 229 4.29 1.52 6.15
C CYS A 229 3.85 0.10 6.56
N ASN A 230 2.54 -0.12 6.54
CA ASN A 230 1.95 -1.45 6.52
C ASN A 230 1.49 -1.78 5.09
N VAL A 231 1.15 -3.05 4.87
CA VAL A 231 0.48 -3.51 3.64
C VAL A 231 -0.79 -4.27 4.00
N THR A 232 -1.85 -4.06 3.21
CA THR A 232 -2.92 -5.05 3.06
C THR A 232 -3.12 -5.39 1.59
N LEU A 233 -3.70 -6.55 1.34
CA LEU A 233 -4.02 -7.07 0.01
C LEU A 233 -5.51 -7.39 -0.04
N ARG A 234 -6.16 -7.12 -1.18
CA ARG A 234 -7.44 -7.75 -1.51
C ARG A 234 -7.22 -8.84 -2.53
N PHE A 235 -7.69 -10.03 -2.19
CA PHE A 235 -7.77 -11.16 -3.11
C PHE A 235 -9.13 -11.18 -3.81
N VAL A 236 -9.17 -11.76 -5.01
CA VAL A 236 -10.42 -12.17 -5.67
C VAL A 236 -10.36 -13.65 -6.05
N PRO A 237 -11.49 -14.37 -6.17
CA PRO A 237 -11.51 -15.74 -6.67
C PRO A 237 -10.90 -15.84 -8.07
N GLY A 238 -10.25 -16.97 -8.37
CA GLY A 238 -9.66 -17.19 -9.69
C GLY A 238 -10.73 -17.20 -10.81
N PRO A 239 -10.43 -16.69 -12.03
CA PRO A 239 -11.42 -16.44 -13.09
C PRO A 239 -12.01 -17.70 -13.77
N LYS A 240 -11.78 -18.89 -13.20
CA LYS A 240 -12.27 -20.20 -13.67
C LYS A 240 -12.65 -21.10 -12.47
N VAL A 241 -13.21 -20.49 -11.44
CA VAL A 241 -13.66 -21.13 -10.20
C VAL A 241 -15.18 -21.16 -10.19
N THR A 242 -15.75 -22.28 -9.75
CA THR A 242 -17.21 -22.51 -9.77
C THR A 242 -17.92 -21.77 -8.63
N ASP A 243 -19.23 -21.62 -8.73
CA ASP A 243 -20.02 -20.91 -7.73
C ASP A 243 -20.09 -21.66 -6.39
N GLU A 244 -20.10 -23.00 -6.41
CA GLU A 244 -20.09 -23.82 -5.19
C GLU A 244 -18.77 -23.67 -4.42
N ALA A 245 -17.64 -23.54 -5.13
CA ALA A 245 -16.35 -23.29 -4.50
C ALA A 245 -16.31 -21.90 -3.84
N LYS A 246 -16.86 -20.87 -4.50
CA LYS A 246 -16.97 -19.51 -3.92
C LYS A 246 -17.86 -19.50 -2.67
N ALA A 247 -19.00 -20.20 -2.71
CA ALA A 247 -19.93 -20.33 -1.60
C ALA A 247 -19.36 -21.06 -0.36
N GLN A 248 -18.20 -21.73 -0.48
CA GLN A 248 -17.49 -22.38 0.64
C GLN A 248 -16.38 -21.50 1.27
N ALA A 249 -16.08 -20.35 0.68
CA ALA A 249 -15.01 -19.45 1.12
C ALA A 249 -15.61 -18.13 1.66
N THR A 250 -16.47 -18.26 2.66
CA THR A 250 -17.37 -17.21 3.18
C THR A 250 -17.15 -16.93 4.68
N GLY A 251 -17.69 -15.80 5.18
CA GLY A 251 -17.55 -15.40 6.59
C GLY A 251 -16.20 -14.76 6.94
N GLU A 252 -15.94 -14.57 8.24
CA GLU A 252 -14.76 -13.80 8.70
C GLU A 252 -13.51 -14.66 9.00
N GLY A 253 -12.34 -14.04 8.86
CA GLY A 253 -11.08 -14.57 9.43
C GLY A 253 -10.55 -15.86 8.80
N LEU A 254 -10.96 -16.19 7.58
CA LEU A 254 -10.56 -17.38 6.83
C LEU A 254 -9.05 -17.49 6.72
N VAL A 255 -8.49 -18.64 7.12
CA VAL A 255 -7.05 -18.89 7.03
C VAL A 255 -6.69 -19.28 5.59
N SER A 256 -5.81 -18.51 4.96
CA SER A 256 -5.28 -18.73 3.60
C SER A 256 -4.83 -20.17 3.31
N SER A 257 -4.35 -20.90 4.32
CA SER A 257 -3.90 -22.28 4.15
C SER A 257 -5.03 -23.31 4.02
N ALA A 258 -6.29 -22.95 4.29
CA ALA A 258 -7.44 -23.84 4.31
C ALA A 258 -7.83 -24.37 2.92
N ALA A 259 -8.45 -25.55 2.89
CA ALA A 259 -8.83 -26.21 1.64
C ALA A 259 -9.87 -25.41 0.84
N THR A 260 -10.86 -24.80 1.50
CA THR A 260 -11.89 -23.96 0.88
C THR A 260 -11.28 -22.72 0.21
N VAL A 261 -10.43 -21.99 0.93
CA VAL A 261 -9.71 -20.81 0.39
C VAL A 261 -8.78 -21.21 -0.77
N LYS A 262 -8.15 -22.38 -0.72
CA LYS A 262 -7.31 -22.87 -1.83
C LYS A 262 -8.12 -23.34 -3.04
N ALA A 263 -9.33 -23.87 -2.84
CA ALA A 263 -10.21 -24.29 -3.93
C ALA A 263 -10.63 -23.11 -4.83
N VAL A 264 -10.84 -21.92 -4.24
CA VAL A 264 -11.16 -20.68 -4.96
C VAL A 264 -9.95 -19.98 -5.60
N LYS A 265 -8.76 -20.59 -5.54
CA LYS A 265 -7.52 -20.18 -6.24
C LYS A 265 -7.28 -18.65 -6.28
N PRO A 266 -7.23 -17.95 -5.13
CA PRO A 266 -7.29 -16.49 -5.12
C PRO A 266 -6.06 -15.85 -5.72
N VAL A 267 -6.25 -14.69 -6.35
CA VAL A 267 -5.19 -13.82 -6.86
C VAL A 267 -5.32 -12.40 -6.30
N VAL A 268 -4.20 -11.72 -6.10
CA VAL A 268 -4.18 -10.32 -5.64
C VAL A 268 -4.80 -9.42 -6.71
N ALA A 269 -5.91 -8.75 -6.37
CA ALA A 269 -6.54 -7.73 -7.22
C ALA A 269 -6.10 -6.31 -6.84
N GLU A 270 -5.63 -6.12 -5.60
CA GLU A 270 -5.33 -4.81 -5.03
C GLU A 270 -4.24 -4.92 -3.97
N ILE A 271 -3.34 -3.93 -3.92
CA ILE A 271 -2.34 -3.75 -2.88
C ILE A 271 -2.52 -2.34 -2.32
N LEU A 272 -2.76 -2.23 -1.02
CA LEU A 272 -2.74 -0.94 -0.31
C LEU A 272 -1.46 -0.86 0.54
N LEU A 273 -0.71 0.22 0.39
CA LEU A 273 0.43 0.56 1.25
C LEU A 273 0.11 1.83 2.00
N GLY A 274 0.12 1.81 3.32
CA GLY A 274 -0.39 2.93 4.12
C GLY A 274 0.35 3.13 5.44
N TYR A 275 0.21 4.33 6.01
CA TYR A 275 0.98 4.80 7.15
C TYR A 275 0.09 5.13 8.36
N PRO A 276 0.26 4.45 9.52
CA PRO A 276 -0.34 4.88 10.78
C PRO A 276 0.34 6.16 11.29
#